data_AF-A0A833ZZ90-F1
#
_entry.id   AF-A0A833ZZ90-F1
#
_cell.length_a   1.000
_cell.length_b   1.000
_cell.length_c   1.000
_cell.angle_alpha   90.00
_cell.angle_beta   90.00
_cell.angle_gamma   90.00
#
_symmetry.space_group_name_H-M   'P 1'
#
loop_
_entity.id
_entity.type
_entity.pdbx_description
1 polymer ?
#
loop_
_entity_poly.entity_id
_entity_poly.type
_entity_poly.pdbx_seq_one_letter_code
_entity_poly.pdbx_strand_id
1 'polypeptide(L)' 'MKPLDHKNLDLDVPYFADVVSTTENVAVYIWESLQKFLPVGVLYKVKVYETDNNIVAYKGE' A
#
# COMPACT_ATOMS: atom_id res chain seq x y z
N MET A 1 3.07 10.65 -2.84
CA MET A 1 3.77 10.34 -4.12
C MET A 1 5.16 9.76 -3.91
N LYS A 2 6.01 10.30 -3.03
CA LYS A 2 7.46 9.96 -3.02
C LYS A 2 7.88 8.47 -2.95
N PRO A 3 7.25 7.56 -2.18
CA PRO A 3 7.81 6.22 -2.04
C PRO A 3 7.49 5.26 -3.19
N LEU A 4 6.41 5.48 -3.94
CA LEU A 4 5.88 4.49 -4.91
C LEU A 4 5.79 5.01 -6.35
N ASP A 5 5.71 6.33 -6.55
CA ASP A 5 5.48 6.90 -7.87
C ASP A 5 6.73 6.77 -8.76
N HIS A 6 6.56 6.27 -9.99
CA HIS A 6 7.64 6.00 -10.96
C HIS A 6 8.78 5.13 -10.38
N LYS A 7 8.44 4.10 -9.60
CA LYS A 7 9.37 3.16 -8.99
C LYS A 7 9.10 1.72 -9.40
N ASN A 8 10.14 0.90 -9.43
CA ASN A 8 10.01 -0.55 -9.41
C ASN A 8 9.80 -0.97 -7.94
N LEU A 9 8.68 -1.61 -7.63
CA LEU A 9 8.32 -1.95 -6.26
C LEU A 9 9.36 -2.89 -5.63
N ASP A 10 9.75 -3.95 -6.32
CA ASP A 10 10.63 -4.99 -5.77
C ASP A 10 12.08 -4.54 -5.63
N LEU A 11 12.51 -3.55 -6.43
CA LEU A 11 13.91 -3.05 -6.43
C LEU A 11 14.11 -1.75 -5.66
N ASP A 12 13.17 -0.81 -5.75
CA ASP A 12 13.34 0.55 -5.22
C ASP A 12 12.68 0.77 -3.87
N VAL A 13 11.79 -0.13 -3.45
CA VAL A 13 11.00 0.02 -2.23
C VAL A 13 11.39 -1.10 -1.26
N PRO A 14 12.20 -0.81 -0.21
CA PRO A 14 12.77 -1.84 0.65
C PRO A 14 11.77 -2.79 1.31
N TYR A 15 10.51 -2.37 1.48
CA TYR A 15 9.44 -3.21 2.01
C TYR A 15 9.18 -4.45 1.14
N PHE A 16 9.29 -4.33 -0.19
CA PHE A 16 9.01 -5.41 -1.14
C PHE A 16 10.23 -6.26 -1.48
N ALA A 17 11.37 -6.07 -0.80
CA ALA A 17 12.55 -6.91 -1.02
C ALA A 17 12.28 -8.39 -0.66
N ASP A 18 11.51 -8.61 0.41
CA ASP A 18 11.15 -9.93 0.92
C ASP A 18 9.62 -10.19 0.90
N VAL A 19 8.84 -9.24 0.35
CA VAL A 19 7.38 -9.30 0.28
C VAL A 19 6.94 -9.16 -1.16
N VAL A 20 6.18 -10.13 -1.67
CA VAL A 20 5.67 -10.09 -3.05
C VAL A 20 4.81 -8.84 -3.25
N SER A 21 5.09 -8.06 -4.30
CA SER A 21 4.43 -6.80 -4.61
C SER A 21 3.01 -6.93 -5.21
N THR A 22 2.19 -7.84 -4.68
CA THR A 22 0.79 -7.95 -5.09
C THR A 22 -0.02 -6.72 -4.68
N THR A 23 -1.15 -6.47 -5.35
CA THR A 23 -2.01 -5.32 -5.06
C THR A 23 -2.52 -5.32 -3.60
N GLU A 24 -2.71 -6.50 -3.02
CA GLU A 24 -3.03 -6.69 -1.60
C GLU A 24 -1.92 -6.19 -0.69
N ASN A 25 -0.67 -6.62 -0.92
CA ASN A 25 0.47 -6.18 -0.12
C ASN A 25 0.78 -4.70 -0.31
N VAL A 26 0.51 -4.14 -1.50
CA VAL A 26 0.58 -2.69 -1.73
C VAL A 26 -0.47 -1.95 -0.90
N ALA A 27 -1.70 -2.46 -0.81
CA ALA A 27 -2.74 -1.86 0.03
C ALA A 27 -2.37 -1.89 1.52
N VAL A 28 -1.78 -2.99 2.00
CA VAL A 28 -1.25 -3.13 3.37
C VAL A 28 -0.10 -2.14 3.61
N TYR A 29 0.89 -2.08 2.72
CA TYR A 29 2.01 -1.16 2.83
C TYR A 29 1.56 0.31 2.91
N ILE A 30 0.60 0.71 2.07
CA ILE A 30 0.04 2.07 2.09
C ILE A 30 -0.69 2.32 3.41
N TRP A 31 -1.49 1.36 3.89
CA TRP A 31 -2.19 1.46 5.17
C TRP A 31 -1.23 1.67 6.33
N GLU A 32 -0.23 0.80 6.48
CA GLU A 32 0.78 0.91 7.53
C GLU A 32 1.59 2.20 7.44
N SER A 33 1.88 2.66 6.22
CA SER A 33 2.55 3.93 5.97
C SER A 33 1.70 5.12 6.43
N LEU A 34 0.40 5.13 6.13
CA LEU A 34 -0.52 6.20 6.55
C LEU A 34 -0.77 6.21 8.06
N GLN A 35 -0.88 5.04 8.71
CA GLN A 35 -1.08 4.94 10.17
C GLN A 35 0.05 5.62 10.99
N LYS A 36 1.26 5.72 10.43
CA LYS A 36 2.39 6.43 11.09
C LYS A 36 2.20 7.94 11.18
N PHE A 37 1.35 8.51 10.32
CA PHE A 37 1.15 9.96 10.21
C PHE A 37 -0.25 10.41 10.62
N LEU A 38 -1.24 9.51 10.56
CA LEU A 38 -2.62 9.81 10.94
C LEU A 38 -2.86 9.53 12.42
N PRO A 39 -3.76 10.28 13.09
CA PRO A 39 -4.20 9.94 14.43
C PRO A 39 -4.88 8.56 14.48
N VAL A 40 -4.74 7.89 15.61
CA VAL A 40 -5.37 6.57 15.85
C VAL A 40 -6.88 6.66 15.65
N GLY A 41 -7.43 5.70 14.91
CA GLY A 41 -8.88 5.58 14.66
C GLY A 41 -9.42 6.43 13.51
N VAL A 42 -8.58 7.24 12.84
CA VAL A 42 -9.02 8.08 11.70
C VAL A 42 -9.00 7.33 10.37
N LEU A 43 -8.01 6.46 10.16
CA LEU A 43 -7.89 5.71 8.92
C LEU A 43 -8.94 4.59 8.88
N TYR A 44 -9.83 4.65 7.89
CA TYR A 44 -10.93 3.69 7.75
C TYR A 44 -10.69 2.64 6.67
N LYS A 45 -10.15 3.03 5.51
CA LYS A 45 -9.94 2.13 4.37
C LYS A 45 -8.89 2.67 3.41
N VAL A 46 -8.02 1.79 2.92
CA VAL A 46 -7.19 2.00 1.73
C VAL A 46 -7.78 1.20 0.58
N LYS A 47 -7.91 1.81 -0.60
CA LYS A 47 -8.41 1.15 -1.81
C LYS A 47 -7.41 1.38 -2.94
N VAL A 48 -6.87 0.30 -3.51
CA VAL A 48 -5.89 0.32 -4.58
C VAL A 48 -6.53 -0.26 -5.84
N TYR A 49 -6.33 0.44 -6.95
CA TYR A 49 -6.72 0.02 -8.28
C TYR A 49 -5.43 -0.25 -9.02
N GLU A 50 -5.15 -1.52 -9.31
CA GLU A 50 -4.02 -1.90 -10.17
C GLU A 50 -4.38 -1.64 -11.63
N THR A 51 -5.62 -2.00 -11.98
CA THR A 51 -6.29 -1.66 -13.24
C THR A 51 -7.76 -1.35 -12.93
N ASP A 52 -8.56 -1.00 -13.95
CA ASP A 52 -9.99 -0.77 -13.77
C ASP A 52 -10.76 -2.01 -13.28
N ASN A 53 -10.25 -3.21 -13.58
CA ASN A 53 -10.89 -4.49 -13.23
C ASN A 53 -10.29 -5.14 -11.97
N ASN A 54 -9.09 -4.75 -11.55
CA ASN A 54 -8.39 -5.32 -10.41
C ASN A 54 -8.32 -4.31 -9.27
N ILE A 55 -9.09 -4.58 -8.22
CA ILE A 55 -9.33 -3.63 -7.13
C ILE A 55 -9.20 -4.35 -5.80
N VAL A 56 -8.36 -3.82 -4.91
CA VAL A 56 -8.22 -4.30 -3.54
C VAL A 56 -8.63 -3.21 -2.55
N ALA A 57 -9.32 -3.60 -1.48
CA ALA A 57 -9.64 -2.73 -0.36
C ALA A 57 -9.15 -3.36 0.95
N TYR A 58 -8.39 -2.60 1.74
CA TYR A 58 -7.86 -3.03 3.03
C TYR A 58 -8.30 -2.09 4.16
N LYS A 59 -8.61 -2.65 5.33
CA LYS A 59 -9.16 -1.94 6.50
C LYS A 59 -8.40 -2.18 7.82
N GLY A 60 -7.21 -2.77 7.75
CA GLY A 60 -6.41 -3.06 8.96
C GLY A 60 -6.82 -4.36 9.68
N GLU A 61 -7.42 -5.31 8.94
CA GLU A 61 -7.71 -6.67 9.43
C GLU A 61 -6.45 -7.56 9.44
#